data_AF-A0AAW7XEG5-F1
#
_entry.id   AF-A0AAW7XEG5-F1
#
_cell.length_a   1.000
_cell.length_b   1.000
_cell.length_c   1.000
_cell.angle_alpha   90.00
_cell.angle_beta   90.00
_cell.angle_gamma   90.00
#
_symmetry.space_group_name_H-M   'P 1'
#
loop_
_entity.id
_entity.type
_entity.pdbx_description
1 polymer ?
#
loop_
_entity_poly.entity_id
_entity_poly.type
_entity_poly.pdbx_seq_one_letter_code
_entity_poly.pdbx_strand_id
1 'polypeptide(L)'
;MTIFISLLSSVIAAFLAHYLATARMKRAELSKFQIEAYSSFTAAAARLAVARRVGDTTNENIDIAALNDAKSRIITCGHAEVVEAMIQFWILGGTLERESEILAFDRLVKVMRTKLGHKAHDILELKVSDALFKLEPATFSFRAGELANKSSQQDASKTGASA
;
A
#
# COMPACT_ATOMS: atom_id res chain seq x y z
N MET A 1 -49.61 -30.91 -11.39
CA MET A 1 -48.24 -31.13 -11.89
C MET A 1 -47.39 -29.85 -11.88
N THR A 2 -47.93 -28.70 -12.29
CA THR A 2 -47.23 -27.40 -12.29
C THR A 2 -46.82 -26.89 -10.90
N ILE A 3 -47.65 -27.07 -9.86
CA ILE A 3 -47.34 -26.67 -8.47
C ILE A 3 -46.13 -27.42 -7.91
N PHE A 4 -46.00 -28.71 -8.21
CA PHE A 4 -44.84 -29.50 -7.78
C PHE A 4 -43.56 -29.06 -8.48
N ILE A 5 -43.64 -28.71 -9.77
CA ILE A 5 -42.51 -28.21 -10.55
C ILE A 5 -42.09 -26.82 -10.05
N SER A 6 -43.04 -25.93 -9.73
CA SER A 6 -42.72 -24.59 -9.21
C SER A 6 -42.13 -24.65 -7.80
N LEU A 7 -42.63 -25.55 -6.95
CA LEU A 7 -42.09 -25.77 -5.61
C LEU A 7 -40.67 -26.36 -5.69
N LEU A 8 -40.45 -27.35 -6.54
CA LEU A 8 -39.12 -27.93 -6.76
C LEU A 8 -38.13 -26.90 -7.33
N SER A 9 -38.58 -26.07 -8.28
CA SER A 9 -37.76 -25.01 -8.87
C SER A 9 -37.38 -23.94 -7.84
N SER A 10 -38.32 -23.56 -6.96
CA SER A 10 -38.07 -22.61 -5.87
C SER A 10 -37.03 -23.13 -4.89
N VAL A 11 -37.11 -24.41 -4.51
CA VAL A 11 -36.13 -25.05 -3.62
C VAL A 11 -34.74 -25.08 -4.26
N ILE A 12 -34.64 -25.46 -5.55
CA ILE A 12 -33.36 -25.49 -6.27
C ILE A 12 -32.77 -24.07 -6.35
N ALA A 13 -33.57 -23.07 -6.71
CA ALA A 13 -33.13 -21.69 -6.81
C ALA A 13 -32.65 -21.14 -5.46
N ALA A 14 -33.38 -21.40 -4.37
CA ALA A 14 -32.99 -20.97 -3.03
C ALA A 14 -31.67 -21.62 -2.58
N PHE A 15 -31.51 -22.92 -2.85
CA PHE A 15 -30.26 -23.63 -2.54
C PHE A 15 -29.07 -23.07 -3.34
N LEU A 16 -29.22 -22.85 -4.64
CA LEU A 16 -28.18 -22.28 -5.50
C LEU A 16 -27.80 -20.87 -5.05
N ALA A 17 -28.80 -20.04 -4.75
CA ALA A 17 -28.60 -18.67 -4.28
C ALA A 17 -27.82 -18.65 -2.96
N HIS A 18 -28.19 -19.50 -2.00
CA HIS A 18 -27.50 -19.62 -0.73
C HIS A 18 -26.04 -20.06 -0.93
N TYR A 19 -25.82 -21.14 -1.69
CA TYR A 19 -24.48 -21.67 -1.94
C TYR A 19 -23.56 -20.63 -2.61
N LEU A 20 -24.05 -19.96 -3.66
CA LEU A 20 -23.30 -18.91 -4.35
C LEU A 20 -23.04 -17.70 -3.46
N ALA A 21 -24.02 -17.30 -2.63
CA ALA A 21 -23.86 -16.21 -1.69
C ALA A 21 -22.78 -16.54 -0.64
N THR A 22 -22.80 -17.73 -0.04
CA THR A 22 -21.80 -18.17 0.92
C THR A 22 -20.40 -18.25 0.30
N ALA A 23 -20.28 -18.81 -0.90
CA ALA A 23 -19.01 -18.87 -1.63
C ALA A 23 -18.47 -17.47 -1.94
N ARG A 24 -19.33 -16.55 -2.36
CA ARG A 24 -18.97 -15.15 -2.62
C ARG A 24 -18.56 -14.43 -1.34
N MET A 25 -19.27 -14.62 -0.23
CA MET A 25 -18.95 -13.99 1.04
C MET A 25 -17.56 -14.40 1.54
N LYS A 26 -17.24 -15.70 1.52
CA LYS A 26 -15.91 -16.19 1.91
C LYS A 26 -14.79 -15.60 1.04
N ARG A 27 -15.01 -15.50 -0.27
CA ARG A 27 -14.04 -14.87 -1.20
C ARG A 27 -13.89 -13.38 -0.92
N ALA A 28 -14.98 -12.67 -0.70
CA ALA A 28 -14.96 -11.24 -0.41
C ALA A 28 -14.23 -10.94 0.91
N GLU A 29 -14.44 -11.77 1.94
CA GLU A 29 -13.75 -11.67 3.23
C GLU A 29 -12.24 -11.91 3.07
N LEU A 30 -11.83 -12.95 2.34
CA LEU A 30 -10.43 -13.19 2.03
C LEU A 30 -9.81 -12.00 1.28
N SER A 31 -10.50 -11.47 0.26
CA SER A 31 -10.01 -10.30 -0.48
C SER A 31 -9.85 -9.07 0.40
N LYS A 32 -10.72 -8.87 1.40
CA LYS A 32 -10.57 -7.78 2.37
C LYS A 32 -9.26 -7.91 3.16
N PHE A 33 -8.96 -9.09 3.69
CA PHE A 33 -7.71 -9.34 4.40
C PHE A 33 -6.48 -9.16 3.50
N GLN A 34 -6.56 -9.60 2.24
CA GLN A 34 -5.48 -9.43 1.27
C GLN A 34 -5.21 -7.94 0.97
N ILE A 35 -6.25 -7.14 0.71
CA ILE A 35 -6.12 -5.70 0.47
C ILE A 35 -5.50 -5.00 1.68
N GLU A 36 -5.94 -5.36 2.88
CA GLU A 36 -5.42 -4.79 4.13
C GLU A 36 -3.94 -5.14 4.35
N ALA A 37 -3.56 -6.39 4.09
CA ALA A 37 -2.18 -6.84 4.21
C ALA A 37 -1.26 -6.16 3.18
N TYR A 38 -1.68 -6.10 1.91
CA TYR A 38 -0.91 -5.46 0.82
C TYR A 38 -0.74 -3.97 1.08
N SER A 39 -1.82 -3.26 1.44
CA SER A 39 -1.76 -1.83 1.75
C SER A 39 -0.88 -1.54 2.98
N SER A 40 -1.04 -2.31 4.06
CA SER A 40 -0.18 -2.19 5.25
C SER A 40 1.30 -2.38 4.93
N PHE A 41 1.62 -3.39 4.11
CA PHE A 41 2.99 -3.64 3.66
C PHE A 41 3.56 -2.46 2.88
N THR A 42 2.84 -1.98 1.86
CA THR A 42 3.30 -0.86 1.03
C THR A 42 3.49 0.42 1.84
N ALA A 43 2.58 0.70 2.78
CA ALA A 43 2.67 1.86 3.66
C ALA A 43 3.87 1.76 4.61
N ALA A 44 4.08 0.62 5.27
CA ALA A 44 5.21 0.42 6.18
C ALA A 44 6.56 0.46 5.42
N ALA A 45 6.64 -0.17 4.25
CA ALA A 45 7.84 -0.13 3.42
C ALA A 45 8.18 1.29 2.94
N ALA A 46 7.17 2.06 2.52
CA ALA A 46 7.36 3.44 2.10
C ALA A 46 7.80 4.34 3.25
N ARG A 47 7.17 4.24 4.44
CA ARG A 47 7.59 5.00 5.62
C ARG A 47 9.02 4.67 6.03
N LEU A 48 9.37 3.39 6.06
CA LEU A 48 10.73 2.94 6.38
C LEU A 48 11.76 3.47 5.37
N ALA A 49 11.44 3.44 4.07
CA ALA A 49 12.31 3.99 3.02
C ALA A 49 12.50 5.50 3.15
N VAL A 50 11.44 6.26 3.46
CA VAL A 50 11.52 7.70 3.68
C VAL A 50 12.33 8.02 4.93
N ALA A 51 12.04 7.35 6.05
CA ALA A 51 12.72 7.50 7.33
C ALA A 51 14.24 7.34 7.19
N ARG A 52 14.69 6.28 6.50
CA ARG A 52 16.10 6.02 6.21
C ARG A 52 16.75 7.11 5.34
N ARG A 53 16.05 7.57 4.30
CA ARG A 53 16.57 8.62 3.40
C ARG A 53 16.73 9.97 4.09
N VAL A 54 15.84 10.33 5.03
CA VAL A 54 15.94 11.58 5.79
C VAL A 54 16.81 11.44 7.05
N GLY A 55 17.30 10.24 7.35
CA GLY A 55 18.10 9.95 8.54
C GLY A 55 17.31 9.99 9.85
N ASP A 56 15.98 9.89 9.80
CA ASP A 56 15.12 9.85 10.99
C ASP A 56 14.85 8.41 11.40
N THR A 57 15.53 7.96 12.45
CA THR A 57 15.40 6.59 12.99
C THR A 57 14.45 6.50 14.17
N THR A 58 13.77 7.59 14.54
CA THR A 58 12.99 7.68 15.79
C THR A 58 11.90 6.62 15.87
N ASN A 59 11.25 6.32 14.75
CA ASN A 59 10.14 5.36 14.65
C ASN A 59 10.49 4.08 13.88
N GLU A 60 11.78 3.83 13.60
CA GLU A 60 12.19 2.71 12.74
C GLU A 60 11.70 1.35 13.29
N ASN A 61 11.77 1.14 14.60
CA ASN A 61 11.29 -0.10 15.24
C ASN A 61 9.77 -0.31 15.04
N ILE A 62 8.98 0.77 15.06
CA ILE A 62 7.52 0.71 14.87
C ILE A 62 7.22 0.30 13.42
N ASP A 63 7.92 0.91 12.46
CA ASP A 63 7.72 0.59 11.04
C ASP A 63 8.23 -0.81 10.68
N ILE A 64 9.34 -1.27 11.28
CA ILE A 64 9.81 -2.66 11.12
C ILE A 64 8.79 -3.65 11.69
N ALA A 65 8.22 -3.38 12.87
CA ALA A 65 7.19 -4.23 13.46
C ALA A 65 5.93 -4.29 12.58
N ALA A 66 5.45 -3.13 12.12
CA ALA A 66 4.30 -3.04 11.20
C ALA A 66 4.57 -3.77 9.87
N LEU A 67 5.79 -3.66 9.34
CA LEU A 67 6.20 -4.33 8.12
C LEU A 67 6.23 -5.85 8.31
N ASN A 68 6.73 -6.35 9.44
CA ASN A 68 6.74 -7.78 9.75
C ASN A 68 5.34 -8.36 9.99
N ASP A 69 4.45 -7.62 10.66
CA ASP A 69 3.04 -7.99 10.78
C ASP A 69 2.38 -8.13 9.39
N ALA A 70 2.59 -7.14 8.52
CA ALA A 70 2.05 -7.17 7.16
C ALA A 70 2.60 -8.36 6.36
N LYS A 71 3.90 -8.69 6.47
CA LYS A 71 4.49 -9.89 5.85
C LYS A 71 3.81 -11.17 6.32
N SER A 72 3.57 -11.31 7.63
CA SER A 72 2.92 -12.48 8.21
C SER A 72 1.51 -12.67 7.63
N ARG A 73 0.75 -11.57 7.51
CA ARG A 73 -0.57 -11.59 6.87
C ARG A 73 -0.49 -11.96 5.38
N ILE A 74 0.46 -11.40 4.64
CA ILE A 74 0.69 -11.77 3.23
C ILE A 74 1.01 -13.25 3.07
N ILE A 75 1.85 -13.83 3.94
CA ILE A 75 2.17 -15.26 3.92
C ILE A 75 0.92 -16.11 4.20
N THR A 76 0.04 -15.64 5.10
CA THR A 76 -1.13 -16.39 5.54
C THR A 76 -2.29 -16.36 4.54
N CYS A 77 -2.62 -15.18 4.00
CA CYS A 77 -3.81 -14.99 3.17
C CYS A 77 -3.53 -14.50 1.75
N GLY A 78 -2.28 -14.16 1.44
CA GLY A 78 -1.88 -13.63 0.15
C GLY A 78 -1.91 -14.68 -0.96
N HIS A 79 -1.93 -14.21 -2.21
CA HIS A 79 -1.76 -15.08 -3.36
C HIS A 79 -0.31 -15.57 -3.43
N ALA A 80 -0.11 -16.82 -3.87
CA ALA A 80 1.22 -17.44 -3.95
C ALA A 80 2.22 -16.55 -4.72
N GLU A 81 1.80 -15.96 -5.84
CA GLU A 81 2.66 -15.12 -6.67
C GLU A 81 3.02 -13.79 -5.99
N VAL A 82 2.15 -13.28 -5.10
CA VAL A 82 2.47 -12.10 -4.28
C VAL A 82 3.51 -12.47 -3.23
N VAL A 83 3.35 -13.64 -2.58
CA VAL A 83 4.32 -14.15 -1.60
C VAL A 83 5.69 -14.36 -2.25
N GLU A 84 5.74 -14.97 -3.43
CA GLU A 84 6.97 -15.17 -4.20
C GLU A 84 7.63 -13.84 -4.57
N ALA A 85 6.86 -12.87 -5.08
CA ALA A 85 7.38 -11.54 -5.41
C ALA A 85 7.90 -10.80 -4.17
N MET A 86 7.25 -10.98 -3.01
CA MET A 86 7.69 -10.40 -1.74
C MET A 86 9.00 -11.02 -1.25
N ILE A 87 9.15 -12.34 -1.37
CA ILE A 87 10.40 -13.04 -1.05
C ILE A 87 11.52 -12.53 -1.96
N GLN A 88 11.27 -12.41 -3.27
CA GLN A 88 12.26 -11.89 -4.22
C GLN A 88 12.70 -10.46 -3.90
N PHE A 89 11.76 -9.59 -3.54
CA PHE A 89 12.07 -8.23 -3.09
C PHE A 89 12.99 -8.22 -1.86
N TRP A 90 12.78 -9.12 -0.90
CA TRP A 90 13.66 -9.25 0.28
C TRP A 90 15.01 -9.91 -0.01
N ILE A 91 15.09 -10.88 -0.92
CA ILE A 91 16.37 -11.44 -1.37
C ILE A 91 17.25 -10.33 -1.98
N LEU A 92 16.64 -9.39 -2.70
CA LEU A 92 17.36 -8.27 -3.32
C LEU A 92 17.77 -7.17 -2.33
N GLY A 93 17.39 -7.26 -1.06
CA GLY A 93 17.88 -6.40 0.03
C GLY A 93 16.81 -5.56 0.72
N GLY A 94 15.77 -5.18 -0.01
CA GLY A 94 14.59 -4.61 0.62
C GLY A 94 14.73 -3.22 1.27
N THR A 95 15.84 -2.52 1.05
CA THR A 95 16.02 -1.20 1.65
C THR A 95 15.38 -0.10 0.82
N LEU A 96 15.05 -0.38 -0.45
CA LEU A 96 14.54 0.57 -1.44
C LEU A 96 15.55 1.68 -1.75
N GLU A 97 16.83 1.34 -1.61
CA GLU A 97 17.96 2.23 -1.87
C GLU A 97 18.60 1.92 -3.23
N ARG A 98 18.63 0.64 -3.60
CA ARG A 98 19.20 0.18 -4.88
C ARG A 98 18.13 0.09 -5.96
N GLU A 99 18.51 0.36 -7.21
CA GLU A 99 17.60 0.25 -8.35
C GLU A 99 16.96 -1.14 -8.47
N SER A 100 17.74 -2.21 -8.24
CA SER A 100 17.23 -3.59 -8.26
C SER A 100 16.11 -3.84 -7.24
N GLU A 101 16.19 -3.21 -6.07
CA GLU A 101 15.18 -3.31 -5.01
C GLU A 101 13.92 -2.51 -5.35
N ILE A 102 14.10 -1.31 -5.93
CA ILE A 102 12.99 -0.47 -6.40
C ILE A 102 12.21 -1.18 -7.51
N LEU A 103 12.91 -1.80 -8.46
CA LEU A 103 12.29 -2.60 -9.53
C LEU A 103 11.57 -3.84 -8.99
N ALA A 104 12.16 -4.52 -8.00
CA ALA A 104 11.52 -5.67 -7.37
C ALA A 104 10.27 -5.27 -6.57
N PHE A 105 10.28 -4.11 -5.92
CA PHE A 105 9.12 -3.55 -5.25
C PHE A 105 8.03 -3.12 -6.24
N ASP A 106 8.39 -2.46 -7.34
CA ASP A 106 7.45 -2.10 -8.42
C ASP A 106 6.77 -3.38 -8.97
N ARG A 107 7.55 -4.43 -9.24
CA ARG A 107 7.02 -5.74 -9.63
C ARG A 107 6.07 -6.31 -8.58
N LEU A 108 6.45 -6.28 -7.30
CA LEU A 108 5.60 -6.76 -6.20
C LEU A 108 4.25 -6.05 -6.18
N VAL A 109 4.25 -4.71 -6.26
CA VAL A 109 2.99 -3.94 -6.28
C VAL A 109 2.16 -4.24 -7.52
N LYS A 110 2.78 -4.41 -8.69
CA LYS A 110 2.08 -4.83 -9.92
C LYS A 110 1.43 -6.21 -9.77
N VAL A 111 2.11 -7.17 -9.14
CA VAL A 111 1.56 -8.50 -8.85
C VAL A 111 0.39 -8.40 -7.86
N MET A 112 0.52 -7.62 -6.79
CA MET A 112 -0.57 -7.35 -5.84
C MET A 112 -1.81 -6.82 -6.56
N ARG A 113 -1.65 -5.78 -7.39
CA ARG A 113 -2.76 -5.17 -8.15
C ARG A 113 -3.40 -6.15 -9.13
N THR A 114 -2.58 -6.91 -9.87
CA THR A 114 -3.09 -7.93 -10.81
C THR A 114 -3.96 -8.95 -10.08
N LYS A 115 -3.51 -9.42 -8.91
CA LYS A 115 -4.24 -10.41 -8.12
C LYS A 115 -5.50 -9.87 -7.44
N LEU A 116 -5.61 -8.57 -7.26
CA LEU A 116 -6.85 -7.91 -6.83
C LEU A 116 -7.86 -7.69 -7.97
N GLY A 117 -7.54 -8.12 -9.20
CA GLY A 117 -8.45 -8.05 -10.34
C GLY A 117 -8.32 -6.81 -11.22
N HIS A 118 -7.27 -6.01 -11.04
CA HIS A 118 -6.97 -4.91 -11.97
C HIS A 118 -6.57 -5.48 -13.34
N LYS A 119 -7.01 -4.83 -14.42
CA LYS A 119 -6.72 -5.26 -15.79
C LYS A 119 -5.26 -4.98 -16.12
N ALA A 120 -4.66 -5.81 -16.97
CA ALA A 120 -3.24 -5.69 -17.31
C ALA A 120 -2.87 -4.30 -17.87
N HIS A 121 -3.73 -3.70 -18.71
CA HIS A 121 -3.49 -2.35 -19.25
C HIS A 121 -3.51 -1.26 -18.18
N ASP A 122 -4.31 -1.42 -17.11
CA ASP A 122 -4.37 -0.48 -15.98
C ASP A 122 -3.14 -0.58 -15.03
N ILE A 123 -2.21 -1.50 -15.32
CA ILE A 123 -1.06 -1.81 -14.46
C ILE A 123 0.26 -1.54 -15.19
N LEU A 124 0.34 -1.87 -16.49
CA LEU A 124 1.57 -1.80 -17.28
C LEU A 124 2.10 -0.37 -17.43
N GLU A 125 1.23 0.64 -17.49
CA GLU A 125 1.63 2.04 -17.66
C GLU A 125 1.96 2.76 -16.34
N LEU A 126 1.72 2.13 -15.18
CA LEU A 126 2.01 2.76 -13.89
C LEU A 126 3.50 2.65 -13.55
N LYS A 127 4.12 3.81 -13.33
CA LYS A 127 5.41 3.94 -12.64
C LYS A 127 5.17 4.07 -11.14
N VAL A 128 4.85 2.96 -10.49
CA VAL A 128 4.53 2.93 -9.04
C VAL A 128 5.73 3.39 -8.22
N SER A 129 6.93 2.99 -8.62
CA SER A 129 8.19 3.43 -8.00
C SER A 129 8.31 4.96 -7.99
N ASP A 130 7.99 5.61 -9.11
CA ASP A 130 8.11 7.06 -9.22
C ASP A 130 7.10 7.75 -8.30
N ALA A 131 5.86 7.27 -8.25
CA ALA A 131 4.82 7.85 -7.40
C ALA A 131 5.16 7.78 -5.89
N LEU A 132 5.87 6.74 -5.44
CA LEU A 132 6.18 6.53 -4.02
C LEU A 132 7.55 7.05 -3.61
N PHE A 133 8.52 7.07 -4.53
CA PHE A 133 9.92 7.33 -4.21
C PHE A 133 10.54 8.51 -4.95
N LYS A 134 9.87 9.06 -5.99
CA LYS A 134 10.30 10.30 -6.66
C LYS A 134 9.82 11.48 -5.81
N LEU A 135 10.71 11.95 -4.95
CA LEU A 135 10.57 13.25 -4.30
C LEU A 135 10.87 14.33 -5.35
N GLU A 136 9.92 14.63 -6.24
CA GLU A 136 9.89 16.01 -6.72
C GLU A 136 9.71 16.87 -5.47
N PRO A 137 10.46 17.98 -5.32
CA PRO A 137 10.13 18.91 -4.26
C PRO A 137 8.70 19.36 -4.56
N ALA A 138 7.74 18.90 -3.76
CA ALA A 138 6.52 19.64 -3.59
C ALA A 138 7.01 21.07 -3.35
N THR A 139 6.60 21.99 -4.22
CA THR A 139 7.00 23.40 -4.17
C THR A 139 6.71 24.06 -2.82
N PHE A 140 6.04 23.35 -1.90
CA PHE A 140 6.02 23.59 -0.47
C PHE A 140 7.21 22.96 0.28
N SER A 141 8.31 23.71 0.31
CA SER A 141 9.35 23.54 1.33
C SER A 141 8.85 24.12 2.66
N PHE A 142 8.59 23.28 3.67
CA PHE A 142 8.38 23.75 5.06
C PHE A 142 9.54 24.63 5.55
N ARG A 143 10.76 24.39 5.03
CA ARG A 143 11.95 25.20 5.29
C ARG A 143 11.83 26.62 4.76
N ALA A 144 11.12 26.84 3.65
CA ALA A 144 10.87 28.19 3.12
C ALA A 144 9.90 28.97 4.02
N GLY A 145 8.91 28.30 4.60
CA GLY A 145 8.00 28.89 5.59
C GLY A 145 8.70 29.30 6.89
N GLU A 146 9.59 28.46 7.43
CA GLU A 146 10.39 28.79 8.62
C GLU A 146 11.42 29.91 8.37
N LEU A 147 12.05 29.92 7.19
CA LEU A 147 12.97 30.99 6.80
C LEU A 147 12.24 32.32 6.59
N ALA A 148 11.05 32.30 5.97
CA ALA A 148 10.19 33.47 5.83
C ALA A 148 9.74 34.00 7.21
N ASN A 149 9.31 33.11 8.11
CA ASN A 149 8.85 33.50 9.45
C ASN A 149 9.99 34.05 10.33
N LYS A 150 11.22 33.51 10.19
CA LYS A 150 12.42 34.07 10.83
C LYS A 150 12.82 35.43 10.26
N SER A 151 12.72 35.63 8.94
CA SER A 151 12.99 36.95 8.33
C SER A 151 11.99 38.03 8.76
N SER A 152 10.70 37.68 8.88
CA SER A 152 9.67 38.62 9.33
C SER A 152 9.82 39.03 10.80
N GLN A 153 10.31 38.14 11.67
CA GLN A 153 10.61 38.48 13.07
C GLN A 153 11.88 39.32 13.21
N GLN A 154 12.88 39.09 12.36
CA GLN A 154 14.14 39.83 12.39
C GLN A 154 13.97 41.28 11.90
N ASP A 155 13.11 41.51 10.90
CA ASP A 155 12.80 42.86 10.42
C ASP A 155 11.94 43.65 11.42
N ALA A 156 10.93 43.02 12.06
CA ALA A 156 10.13 43.69 13.09
C ALA A 156 10.95 44.10 14.34
N SER A 157 12.02 43.37 14.65
CA SER A 157 12.92 43.71 15.77
C SER A 157 13.86 44.89 15.49
N LYS A 158 14.13 45.20 14.21
CA LYS A 158 15.03 46.31 13.81
C LYS A 158 14.29 47.64 13.67
N THR A 159 13.00 47.62 13.34
CA THR A 159 12.20 48.84 13.21
C THR A 159 11.71 49.41 14.54
N GLY A 160 11.82 48.66 15.65
CA GLY A 160 11.44 49.10 16.99
C GLY A 160 12.57 49.69 17.85
N ALA A 161 13.80 49.75 17.34
CA ALA A 161 14.98 50.24 18.08
C ALA A 161 15.45 51.63 17.65
N SER A 162 14.62 52.38 16.92
CA SER A 162 14.86 53.80 16.60
C SER A 162 13.57 54.59 16.76
N ALA A 163 13.21 54.85 18.01
CA ALA A 163 12.36 55.94 18.46
C ALA A 163 12.67 56.24 19.92
#